data_AF-A0A966JGV1-F1
#
_entry.id   AF-A0A966JGV1-F1
#
_cell.length_a   1.000
_cell.length_b   1.000
_cell.length_c   1.000
_cell.angle_alpha   90.00
_cell.angle_beta   90.00
_cell.angle_gamma   90.00
#
_symmetry.space_group_name_H-M   'P 1'
#
loop_
_entity.id
_entity.type
_entity.pdbx_description
1 polymer ?
#
loop_
_entity_poly.entity_id
_entity_poly.type
_entity_poly.pdbx_seq_one_letter_code
_entity_poly.pdbx_strand_id
1 'polypeptide(L)'
;MNWLFFALAGSIAQLIDGALGMGFGLTSSTLLLTLGTSAAVASAAVHAAEIGTTLASGVSHWHRENIDFTILKRLAIPGGIGAFAGATFLSSIDLSGGTIFISTILLLLGLVLLYRNVFQTNIKPNMAEINNPRYLTFLGATGGFVDASGG
;
A
#
# COMPACT_ATOMS: atom_id res chain seq x y z
N MET A 1 -27.88 -7.50 2.65
CA MET A 1 -26.76 -7.06 1.79
C MET A 1 -26.26 -8.28 1.03
N ASN A 2 -26.18 -8.25 -0.30
CA ASN A 2 -25.66 -9.41 -1.07
C ASN A 2 -24.13 -9.37 -1.10
N TRP A 3 -23.49 -10.25 -0.31
CA TRP A 3 -22.03 -10.39 -0.20
C TRP A 3 -21.31 -10.66 -1.53
N LEU A 4 -22.04 -11.14 -2.53
CA LEU A 4 -21.53 -11.46 -3.85
C LEU A 4 -20.88 -10.25 -4.55
N PHE A 5 -21.46 -9.05 -4.42
CA PHE A 5 -20.90 -7.84 -5.04
C PHE A 5 -19.57 -7.44 -4.40
N PHE A 6 -19.44 -7.58 -3.09
CA PHE A 6 -18.19 -7.32 -2.37
C PHE A 6 -17.11 -8.35 -2.74
N ALA A 7 -17.48 -9.63 -2.84
CA ALA A 7 -16.56 -10.69 -3.27
C ALA A 7 -16.04 -10.46 -4.69
N LEU A 8 -16.92 -10.09 -5.64
CA LEU A 8 -16.53 -9.75 -7.01
C LEU A 8 -15.62 -8.53 -7.06
N ALA A 9 -15.99 -7.44 -6.38
CA ALA A 9 -15.19 -6.23 -6.38
C ALA A 9 -13.80 -6.44 -5.75
N GLY A 10 -13.73 -7.15 -4.62
CA GLY A 10 -12.47 -7.52 -3.99
C GLY A 10 -11.61 -8.44 -4.86
N SER A 11 -12.24 -9.37 -5.59
CA SER A 11 -11.52 -10.23 -6.54
C SER A 11 -10.91 -9.43 -7.70
N ILE A 12 -11.66 -8.44 -8.25
CA ILE A 12 -11.14 -7.55 -9.28
C ILE A 12 -10.01 -6.69 -8.75
N ALA A 13 -10.18 -6.09 -7.56
CA ALA A 13 -9.14 -5.32 -6.90
C ALA A 13 -7.86 -6.16 -6.72
N GLN A 14 -8.00 -7.43 -6.31
CA GLN A 14 -6.87 -8.33 -6.14
C GLN A 14 -6.22 -8.77 -7.47
N LEU A 15 -7.00 -8.91 -8.55
CA LEU A 15 -6.44 -9.20 -9.87
C LEU A 15 -5.61 -8.03 -10.41
N ILE A 16 -6.09 -6.79 -10.23
CA ILE A 16 -5.35 -5.58 -10.58
C ILE A 16 -4.07 -5.51 -9.75
N ASP A 17 -4.17 -5.77 -8.45
CA ASP A 17 -3.03 -5.79 -7.54
C ASP A 17 -2.00 -6.86 -7.88
N GLY A 18 -2.43 -8.09 -8.17
CA GLY A 18 -1.53 -9.16 -8.59
C GLY A 18 -0.83 -8.89 -9.92
N ALA A 19 -1.42 -8.06 -10.79
CA ALA A 19 -0.82 -7.68 -12.06
C ALA A 19 0.15 -6.48 -11.94
N LEU A 20 -0.15 -5.51 -11.08
CA LEU A 20 0.59 -4.24 -10.96
C LEU A 20 1.51 -4.15 -9.73
N GLY A 21 1.20 -4.89 -8.68
CA GLY A 21 1.92 -4.94 -7.40
C GLY A 21 1.59 -3.86 -6.37
N MET A 22 0.67 -2.91 -6.66
CA MET A 22 0.34 -1.77 -5.78
C MET A 22 -1.10 -1.21 -5.98
N GLY A 23 -2.07 -2.07 -6.32
CA GLY A 23 -3.39 -1.65 -6.81
C GLY A 23 -4.57 -1.91 -5.86
N PHE A 24 -4.40 -2.81 -4.89
CA PHE A 24 -5.51 -3.28 -4.06
C PHE A 24 -6.09 -2.14 -3.20
N GLY A 25 -5.26 -1.47 -2.40
CA GLY A 25 -5.71 -0.43 -1.50
C GLY A 25 -6.41 0.74 -2.20
N LEU A 26 -5.86 1.22 -3.32
CA LEU A 26 -6.47 2.32 -4.09
C LEU A 26 -7.87 1.94 -4.62
N THR A 27 -8.00 0.74 -5.19
CA THR A 27 -9.26 0.27 -5.79
C THR A 27 -10.31 0.02 -4.70
N SER A 28 -9.91 -0.67 -3.63
CA SER A 28 -10.80 -1.05 -2.53
C SER A 28 -11.24 0.17 -1.69
N SER A 29 -10.33 1.10 -1.38
CA SER A 29 -10.68 2.34 -0.67
C SER A 29 -11.62 3.21 -1.49
N THR A 30 -11.41 3.33 -2.81
CA THR A 30 -12.31 4.09 -3.70
C THR A 30 -13.73 3.51 -3.67
N LEU A 31 -13.85 2.18 -3.75
CA LEU A 31 -15.15 1.51 -3.69
C LEU A 31 -15.83 1.74 -2.33
N LEU A 32 -15.12 1.50 -1.23
CA LEU A 32 -15.68 1.63 0.13
C LEU A 32 -16.13 3.06 0.43
N LEU A 33 -15.33 4.06 0.05
CA LEU A 33 -15.69 5.48 0.17
C LEU A 33 -16.90 5.84 -0.69
N THR A 34 -16.96 5.36 -1.93
CA THR A 34 -18.10 5.58 -2.84
C THR A 34 -19.40 4.97 -2.30
N LEU A 35 -19.29 3.85 -1.58
CA LEU A 35 -20.41 3.21 -0.89
C LEU A 35 -20.80 3.90 0.43
N GLY A 36 -20.15 5.01 0.80
CA GLY A 36 -20.47 5.82 1.98
C GLY A 36 -19.75 5.40 3.26
N THR A 37 -18.72 4.55 3.18
CA THR A 37 -17.89 4.17 4.34
C THR A 37 -17.02 5.36 4.75
N SER A 38 -16.84 5.58 6.06
CA SER A 38 -15.88 6.59 6.53
C SER A 38 -14.45 6.22 6.13
N ALA A 39 -13.58 7.22 5.92
CA ALA A 39 -12.18 6.99 5.53
C ALA A 39 -11.43 6.09 6.52
N ALA A 40 -11.66 6.26 7.83
CA ALA A 40 -11.04 5.43 8.86
C ALA A 40 -11.46 3.96 8.76
N VAL A 41 -12.75 3.69 8.54
CA VAL A 41 -13.26 2.31 8.40
C VAL A 41 -12.80 1.70 7.08
N ALA A 42 -12.75 2.49 5.99
CA ALA A 42 -12.24 2.03 4.70
C ALA A 42 -10.75 1.64 4.78
N SER A 43 -9.91 2.52 5.34
CA SER A 43 -8.48 2.28 5.58
C SER A 43 -8.25 1.02 6.43
N ALA A 44 -8.94 0.91 7.56
CA ALA A 44 -8.82 -0.25 8.45
C ALA A 44 -9.24 -1.56 7.77
N ALA A 45 -10.34 -1.54 7.00
CA ALA A 45 -10.81 -2.71 6.26
C ALA A 45 -9.84 -3.12 5.15
N VAL A 46 -9.26 -2.15 4.43
CA VAL A 46 -8.28 -2.40 3.37
C VAL A 46 -6.99 -2.99 3.94
N HIS A 47 -6.40 -2.37 4.96
CA HIS A 47 -5.19 -2.89 5.60
C HIS A 47 -5.41 -4.30 6.18
N ALA A 48 -6.57 -4.54 6.80
CA ALA A 48 -6.90 -5.87 7.31
C ALA A 48 -7.04 -6.91 6.19
N ALA A 49 -7.65 -6.53 5.05
CA ALA A 49 -7.76 -7.41 3.89
C ALA A 49 -6.39 -7.65 3.22
N GLU A 50 -5.54 -6.62 3.14
CA GLU A 50 -4.20 -6.72 2.56
C GLU A 50 -3.30 -7.69 3.30
N ILE A 51 -3.45 -7.86 4.62
CA ILE A 51 -2.72 -8.93 5.34
C ILE A 51 -2.99 -10.30 4.71
N GLY A 52 -4.25 -10.61 4.42
CA GLY A 52 -4.63 -11.89 3.83
C GLY A 52 -4.20 -12.03 2.37
N THR A 53 -4.45 -10.99 1.58
CA THR A 53 -4.18 -11.06 0.14
C THR A 53 -2.69 -10.99 -0.19
N THR A 54 -1.93 -10.15 0.51
CA THR A 54 -0.46 -10.08 0.34
C THR A 54 0.22 -11.34 0.83
N LEU A 55 -0.29 -11.98 1.90
CA LEU A 55 0.21 -13.29 2.34
C LEU A 55 -0.05 -14.37 1.30
N ALA A 56 -1.25 -14.44 0.73
CA ALA A 56 -1.57 -15.39 -0.35
C ALA A 56 -0.68 -15.16 -1.58
N SER A 57 -0.45 -13.90 -1.96
CA SER A 57 0.47 -13.52 -3.04
C SER A 57 1.91 -13.93 -2.71
N GLY A 58 2.39 -13.64 -1.49
CA GLY A 58 3.72 -14.00 -1.02
C GLY A 58 3.96 -15.52 -1.02
N VAL A 59 2.97 -16.31 -0.59
CA VAL A 59 3.03 -17.78 -0.67
C VAL A 59 3.09 -18.27 -2.12
N SER A 60 2.34 -17.65 -3.03
CA SER A 60 2.38 -17.96 -4.47
C SER A 60 3.75 -17.68 -5.09
N HIS A 61 4.40 -16.58 -4.70
CA HIS A 61 5.78 -16.27 -5.11
C HIS A 61 6.79 -17.24 -4.50
N TRP A 62 6.62 -17.62 -3.23
CA TRP A 62 7.50 -18.57 -2.56
C TRP A 62 7.43 -19.95 -3.19
N HIS A 63 6.22 -20.43 -3.49
CA HIS A 63 6.00 -21.71 -4.16
C HIS A 63 6.63 -21.77 -5.58
N ARG A 64 6.76 -20.63 -6.25
CA ARG A 64 7.45 -20.53 -7.55
C ARG A 64 8.95 -20.24 -7.43
N GLU A 65 9.54 -20.33 -6.23
CA GLU A 65 10.93 -19.99 -5.94
C GLU A 65 11.33 -18.57 -6.42
N ASN A 66 10.34 -17.67 -6.52
CA ASN A 66 10.51 -16.33 -7.06
C ASN A 66 10.66 -15.29 -5.93
N ILE A 67 11.55 -15.58 -4.98
CA ILE A 67 11.83 -14.71 -3.82
C ILE A 67 13.33 -14.54 -3.65
N ASP A 68 13.80 -13.29 -3.73
CA ASP A 68 15.12 -12.91 -3.21
C ASP A 68 15.02 -12.62 -1.71
N PHE A 69 15.47 -13.57 -0.89
CA PHE A 69 15.45 -13.45 0.56
C PHE A 69 16.38 -12.34 1.11
N THR A 70 17.39 -11.92 0.35
CA THR A 70 18.27 -10.81 0.72
C THR A 70 17.51 -9.49 0.61
N ILE A 71 16.83 -9.27 -0.52
CA ILE A 71 15.99 -8.09 -0.74
C ILE A 71 14.82 -8.09 0.25
N LEU A 72 14.15 -9.23 0.42
CA LEU A 72 13.03 -9.40 1.35
C LEU A 72 13.41 -8.94 2.77
N LYS A 73 14.50 -9.45 3.34
CA LYS A 73 14.92 -9.08 4.70
C LYS A 73 15.31 -7.61 4.82
N ARG A 74 15.96 -7.07 3.78
CA ARG A 74 16.42 -5.67 3.75
C ARG A 74 15.29 -4.66 3.62
N LEU A 75 14.12 -5.07 3.11
CA LEU A 75 12.91 -4.24 3.04
C LEU A 75 11.97 -4.53 4.21
N ALA A 76 11.64 -5.79 4.46
CA ALA A 76 10.59 -6.19 5.40
C ALA A 76 10.91 -5.86 6.86
N ILE A 77 12.16 -6.05 7.29
CA ILE A 77 12.56 -5.74 8.68
C ILE A 77 12.48 -4.23 8.96
N PRO A 78 13.22 -3.37 8.23
CA PRO A 78 13.12 -1.93 8.45
C PRO A 78 11.73 -1.39 8.12
N GLY A 79 11.04 -1.96 7.14
CA GLY A 79 9.65 -1.59 6.83
C GLY A 79 8.67 -1.90 7.94
N GLY A 80 8.77 -3.06 8.59
CA GLY A 80 7.95 -3.37 9.76
C GLY A 80 8.21 -2.42 10.93
N ILE A 81 9.48 -2.06 11.17
CA ILE A 81 9.85 -1.06 12.19
C ILE A 81 9.27 0.32 11.83
N GLY A 82 9.43 0.73 10.57
CA GLY A 82 8.89 1.97 10.05
C GLY A 82 7.37 2.04 10.18
N ALA A 83 6.67 0.98 9.78
CA ALA A 83 5.21 0.86 9.89
C ALA A 83 4.73 0.93 11.34
N PHE A 84 5.40 0.23 12.25
CA PHE A 84 5.09 0.33 13.68
C PHE A 84 5.26 1.76 14.20
N ALA A 85 6.36 2.43 13.83
CA ALA A 85 6.59 3.83 14.19
C ALA A 85 5.54 4.77 13.57
N GLY A 86 5.16 4.54 12.31
CA GLY A 86 4.15 5.32 11.59
C GLY A 86 2.75 5.17 12.19
N ALA A 87 2.34 3.94 12.50
CA ALA A 87 1.07 3.67 13.18
C ALA A 87 1.03 4.30 14.58
N THR A 88 2.12 4.18 15.34
CA THR A 88 2.23 4.79 16.68
C THR A 88 2.15 6.31 16.60
N PHE A 89 2.85 6.91 15.63
CA PHE A 89 2.82 8.34 15.36
C PHE A 89 1.41 8.82 15.01
N LEU A 90 0.73 8.16 14.07
CA LEU A 90 -0.63 8.51 13.66
C LEU A 90 -1.62 8.37 14.83
N SER A 91 -1.50 7.31 15.64
CA SER A 91 -2.37 7.10 16.81
C SER A 91 -2.20 8.14 17.91
N SER A 92 -1.07 8.87 17.93
CA SER A 92 -0.75 9.89 18.93
C SER A 92 -1.21 11.30 18.52
N ILE A 93 -1.71 11.48 17.29
CA ILE A 93 -2.18 12.77 16.77
C ILE A 93 -3.68 12.89 16.99
N ASP A 94 -4.14 14.07 17.44
CA ASP A 94 -5.56 14.39 17.47
C ASP A 94 -6.07 14.71 16.06
N LEU A 95 -6.89 13.81 15.50
CA LEU A 95 -7.46 13.93 14.15
C LEU A 95 -8.68 14.88 14.07
N SER A 96 -8.96 15.68 15.10
CA SER A 96 -10.02 16.70 15.13
C SER A 96 -10.06 17.63 13.88
N GLY A 97 -8.93 17.84 13.19
CA GLY A 97 -8.85 18.49 11.87
C GLY A 97 -8.23 17.63 10.74
N GLY A 98 -7.98 16.35 11.00
CA GLY A 98 -7.19 15.45 10.15
C GLY A 98 -7.82 15.15 8.79
N THR A 99 -9.15 15.23 8.67
CA THR A 99 -9.88 14.89 7.43
C THR A 99 -9.45 15.76 6.25
N ILE A 100 -9.28 17.08 6.44
CA ILE A 100 -8.85 17.99 5.36
C ILE A 100 -7.40 17.71 4.97
N PHE A 101 -6.54 17.45 5.95
CA PHE A 101 -5.12 17.16 5.73
C PHE A 101 -4.92 15.84 4.97
N ILE A 102 -5.54 14.75 5.44
CA ILE A 102 -5.49 13.42 4.81
C ILE A 102 -6.08 13.47 3.40
N SER A 103 -7.25 14.11 3.23
CA SER A 103 -7.88 14.23 1.91
C SER A 103 -7.00 15.00 0.91
N THR A 104 -6.29 16.03 1.39
CA THR A 104 -5.36 16.81 0.55
C THR A 104 -4.14 15.98 0.14
N ILE A 105 -3.56 15.22 1.08
CA ILE A 105 -2.44 14.32 0.79
C ILE A 105 -2.86 13.24 -0.21
N LEU A 106 -4.00 12.57 0.02
CA LEU A 106 -4.50 11.53 -0.88
C LEU A 106 -4.81 12.08 -2.28
N LEU A 107 -5.39 13.28 -2.36
CA LEU A 107 -5.65 13.95 -3.64
C LEU A 107 -4.35 14.27 -4.39
N LEU A 108 -3.35 14.85 -3.71
CA LEU A 108 -2.05 15.14 -4.31
C LEU A 108 -1.35 13.86 -4.76
N LEU A 109 -1.35 12.81 -3.94
CA LEU A 109 -0.75 11.53 -4.29
C LEU A 109 -1.45 10.91 -5.51
N GLY A 110 -2.78 10.95 -5.55
CA GLY A 110 -3.57 10.52 -6.70
C GLY A 110 -3.23 11.30 -7.99
N LEU A 111 -3.11 12.63 -7.91
CA LEU A 111 -2.68 13.46 -9.04
C LEU A 111 -1.25 13.15 -9.49
N VAL A 112 -0.31 12.95 -8.56
CA VAL A 112 1.07 12.57 -8.86
C VAL A 112 1.12 11.22 -9.56
N LEU A 113 0.37 10.23 -9.07
CA LEU A 113 0.30 8.89 -9.69
C LEU A 113 -0.33 8.94 -11.08
N LEU A 114 -1.43 9.69 -11.25
CA LEU A 114 -2.05 9.90 -12.56
C LEU A 114 -1.08 10.57 -13.54
N TYR A 115 -0.44 11.66 -13.11
CA TYR A 115 0.52 12.38 -13.96
C TYR A 115 1.70 11.47 -14.36
N ARG A 116 2.27 10.76 -13.40
CA ARG A 116 3.39 9.83 -13.62
C ARG A 116 3.01 8.72 -14.60
N ASN A 117 1.85 8.08 -14.41
CA ASN A 117 1.45 6.96 -15.27
C ASN A 117 0.99 7.39 -16.67
N VAL A 118 0.36 8.56 -16.81
CA VAL A 118 -0.12 9.06 -18.11
C VAL A 118 1.02 9.67 -18.93
N PHE A 119 1.91 10.45 -18.30
CA PHE A 119 2.90 11.25 -19.01
C PHE A 119 4.35 10.76 -18.87
N GLN A 120 4.66 9.89 -17.91
CA GLN A 120 6.03 9.41 -17.64
C GLN A 120 6.12 7.88 -17.66
N THR A 121 5.78 7.28 -18.80
CA THR A 121 5.72 5.82 -18.99
C THR A 121 7.09 5.10 -18.98
N ASN A 122 8.21 5.85 -19.01
CA ASN A 122 9.57 5.30 -19.15
C ASN A 122 10.48 5.54 -17.92
N ILE A 123 9.93 5.46 -16.71
CA ILE A 123 10.77 5.46 -15.49
C ILE A 123 11.40 4.07 -15.37
N LYS A 124 12.63 3.93 -15.86
CA LYS A 124 13.41 2.70 -15.66
C LYS A 124 13.83 2.62 -14.20
N PRO A 125 13.66 1.47 -13.53
CA PRO A 125 14.20 1.27 -12.20
C PRO A 125 15.72 1.47 -12.25
N ASN A 126 16.25 2.31 -11.36
CA ASN A 126 17.70 2.50 -11.28
C ASN A 126 18.31 1.24 -10.66
N MET A 127 18.85 0.36 -11.50
CA MET A 127 19.41 -0.93 -11.07
C MET A 127 20.58 -0.76 -10.08
N ALA A 128 21.25 0.40 -10.07
CA ALA A 128 22.30 0.72 -9.10
C ALA A 128 21.72 0.96 -7.68
N GLU A 129 20.51 1.49 -7.56
CA GLU A 129 19.83 1.71 -6.28
C GLU A 129 19.27 0.40 -5.72
N ILE A 130 18.73 -0.48 -6.57
CA ILE A 130 18.21 -1.80 -6.15
C ILE A 130 19.32 -2.68 -5.55
N ASN A 131 20.54 -2.58 -6.08
CA ASN A 131 21.69 -3.31 -5.56
C ASN A 131 22.29 -2.70 -4.28
N ASN A 132 21.92 -1.47 -3.90
CA ASN A 132 22.46 -0.80 -2.73
C ASN A 132 21.72 -1.23 -1.45
N PRO A 133 22.38 -1.92 -0.51
CA PRO A 133 21.73 -2.39 0.72
C PRO A 133 21.15 -1.26 1.57
N ARG A 134 21.84 -0.10 1.64
CA ARG A 134 21.40 1.04 2.45
C ARG A 134 20.16 1.68 1.87
N TYR A 135 20.07 1.73 0.55
CA TYR A 135 18.89 2.24 -0.14
C TYR A 135 17.67 1.38 0.16
N LEU A 136 17.79 0.04 0.06
CA LEU A 136 16.70 -0.88 0.39
C LEU A 136 16.25 -0.75 1.86
N THR A 137 17.18 -0.60 2.79
CA THR A 137 16.85 -0.40 4.21
C THR A 137 16.11 0.92 4.44
N PHE A 138 16.60 2.01 3.84
CA PHE A 138 15.96 3.32 3.97
C PHE A 138 14.59 3.35 3.30
N LEU A 139 14.49 2.78 2.10
CA LEU A 139 13.24 2.64 1.35
C LEU A 139 12.22 1.81 2.13
N GLY A 140 12.64 0.69 2.72
CA GLY A 140 11.79 -0.12 3.59
C GLY A 140 11.26 0.70 4.77
N ALA A 141 12.15 1.30 5.56
CA ALA A 141 11.77 2.07 6.75
C ALA A 141 10.83 3.24 6.42
N THR A 142 11.20 4.07 5.43
CA THR A 142 10.40 5.23 5.04
C THR A 142 9.10 4.82 4.37
N GLY A 143 9.13 3.80 3.51
CA GLY A 143 7.94 3.24 2.88
C GLY A 143 6.95 2.74 3.92
N GLY A 144 7.38 1.89 4.84
CA GLY A 144 6.51 1.38 5.91
C GLY A 144 5.97 2.48 6.82
N PHE A 145 6.79 3.48 7.18
CA PHE A 145 6.33 4.61 7.98
C PHE A 145 5.25 5.43 7.28
N VAL A 146 5.48 5.77 6.00
CA VAL A 146 4.54 6.57 5.21
C VAL A 146 3.26 5.80 4.95
N ASP A 147 3.35 4.50 4.66
CA ASP A 147 2.20 3.62 4.46
C ASP A 147 1.30 3.58 5.71
N ALA A 148 1.85 3.24 6.86
CA ALA A 148 1.10 3.13 8.12
C ALA A 148 0.60 4.48 8.69
N SER A 149 1.25 5.60 8.36
CA SER A 149 0.83 6.94 8.81
C SER A 149 -0.07 7.68 7.83
N GLY A 150 0.00 7.35 6.53
CA GLY A 150 -0.85 7.88 5.48
C GLY A 150 -2.25 7.27 5.48
N GLY A 151 -2.34 6.02 5.96
CA GLY A 151 -3.59 5.29 6.12
C GLY A 151 -4.12 4.66 4.85
#